data_AF-A0A1T4P9H7-F1
#
_entry.id   AF-A0A1T4P9H7-F1
#
_cell.length_a   1.000
_cell.length_b   1.000
_cell.length_c   1.000
_cell.angle_alpha   90.00
_cell.angle_beta   90.00
_cell.angle_gamma   90.00
#
_symmetry.space_group_name_H-M   'P 1'
#
loop_
_entity.id
_entity.type
_entity.pdbx_description
1 polymer ?
#
loop_
_entity_poly.entity_id
_entity_poly.type
_entity_poly.pdbx_seq_one_letter_code
_entity_poly.pdbx_strand_id
1 'polypeptide(L)' 'MTKVKGYDDLPKSDIVLWIISVVLCLIGLGLMFLDMADILEVKTYIQLAFIVVGQFINIFCIIKNKDKFHRK' A
#
# COMPACT_ATOMS: atom_id res chain seq x y z
N MET A 1 2.17 -12.64 -28.43
CA MET A 1 2.53 -11.40 -27.72
C MET A 1 1.58 -11.21 -26.56
N THR A 2 1.99 -11.66 -25.37
CA THR A 2 1.14 -11.71 -24.17
C THR A 2 0.92 -10.28 -23.68
N LYS A 3 -0.25 -9.69 -23.94
CA LYS A 3 -0.63 -8.41 -23.32
C LYS A 3 -0.55 -8.58 -21.80
N VAL A 4 0.46 -7.99 -21.16
CA VAL A 4 0.43 -7.74 -19.73
C VAL A 4 -0.72 -6.75 -19.57
N LYS A 5 -1.84 -7.17 -18.97
CA LYS A 5 -2.90 -6.23 -18.61
C LYS A 5 -2.29 -5.28 -17.58
N GLY A 6 -1.87 -4.12 -18.08
CA GLY A 6 -1.45 -3.01 -17.26
C GLY A 6 -2.62 -2.49 -16.44
N TYR A 7 -2.30 -1.58 -15.53
CA TYR A 7 -3.20 -0.90 -14.60
C TYR A 7 -4.57 -0.44 -15.17
N ASP A 8 -4.71 -0.32 -16.49
CA ASP A 8 -5.92 0.13 -17.19
C ASP A 8 -7.14 -0.81 -17.06
N ASP A 9 -6.94 -2.09 -16.73
CA ASP A 9 -8.03 -3.07 -16.61
C ASP A 9 -8.54 -3.28 -15.16
N LEU A 10 -7.98 -2.54 -14.19
CA LEU A 10 -8.41 -2.62 -12.79
C LEU A 10 -9.63 -1.70 -12.54
N PRO A 11 -10.63 -2.15 -11.75
CA PRO A 11 -11.71 -1.28 -11.31
C PRO A 11 -11.12 -0.05 -10.62
N LYS A 12 -11.64 1.15 -10.94
CA LYS A 12 -11.16 2.42 -10.34
C LYS A 12 -11.12 2.36 -8.80
N SER A 13 -12.01 1.60 -8.18
CA SER A 13 -12.04 1.37 -6.72
C SER A 13 -10.80 0.65 -6.19
N ASP A 14 -10.27 -0.32 -6.94
CA ASP A 14 -9.08 -1.09 -6.50
C ASP A 14 -7.81 -0.25 -6.66
N ILE A 15 -7.75 0.60 -7.69
CA ILE A 15 -6.67 1.58 -7.88
C ILE A 15 -6.65 2.58 -6.72
N VAL A 16 -7.81 3.12 -6.33
CA VAL A 16 -7.93 4.03 -5.19
C VAL A 16 -7.49 3.36 -3.89
N LEU A 17 -7.89 2.10 -3.66
CA LEU A 17 -7.48 1.36 -2.47
C LEU A 17 -5.95 1.15 -2.42
N TRP A 18 -5.34 0.89 -3.58
CA TRP A 18 -3.90 0.73 -3.70
C TRP A 18 -3.14 2.04 -3.44
N ILE A 19 -3.65 3.16 -3.98
CA ILE A 19 -3.09 4.50 -3.72
C ILE A 19 -3.17 4.82 -2.23
N ILE A 20 -4.30 4.55 -1.56
CA ILE A 20 -4.46 4.76 -0.12
C ILE A 20 -3.42 3.94 0.66
N SER A 21 -3.21 2.69 0.29
CA SER A 21 -2.18 1.82 0.88
C SER A 21 -0.78 2.41 0.76
N VAL A 22 -0.40 2.89 -0.44
CA VAL A 22 0.91 3.50 -0.69
C VAL A 22 1.08 4.77 0.14
N VAL A 23 0.06 5.63 0.19
CA VAL A 23 0.08 6.86 0.99
C VAL A 23 0.27 6.57 2.48
N LEU A 24 -0.45 5.58 3.03
CA LEU A 24 -0.30 5.19 4.44
C LEU A 24 1.11 4.68 4.75
N CYS A 25 1.71 3.90 3.84
CA CYS A 25 3.10 3.47 4.00
C CYS A 25 4.08 4.64 3.99
N LEU A 26 3.91 5.60 3.07
CA LEU A 26 4.76 6.79 2.99
C LEU A 26 4.64 7.68 4.23
N ILE A 27 3.44 7.82 4.80
CA ILE A 27 3.23 8.55 6.06
C ILE A 27 3.97 7.86 7.20
N GLY A 28 3.80 6.54 7.37
CA GLY A 28 4.50 5.79 8.41
C GLY A 28 6.02 5.89 8.31
N LEU A 29 6.54 5.84 7.08
CA LEU A 29 7.97 5.95 6.79
C LEU A 29 8.50 7.39 7.00
N GLY A 30 7.73 8.41 6.65
CA GLY A 30 8.06 9.81 6.94
C GLY A 30 8.07 10.11 8.43
N LEU A 31 7.12 9.55 9.19
CA LEU A 31 7.11 9.66 10.65
C LEU A 31 8.34 8.97 11.28
N MET A 32 8.75 7.80 10.76
CA MET A 32 9.99 7.13 11.18
C MET A 32 11.22 8.01 10.96
N PHE A 33 11.32 8.68 9.81
CA PHE A 33 12.43 9.60 9.54
C PHE A 33 12.44 10.81 10.45
N LEU A 34 11.27 11.39 10.76
CA LEU A 34 11.16 12.52 11.69
C LEU A 34 11.52 12.12 13.13
N ASP A 35 11.18 10.90 13.53
CA ASP A 35 11.54 10.32 14.83
C ASP A 35 13.04 10.03 14.91
N MET A 36 13.64 9.44 13.86
CA MET A 36 15.10 9.26 13.79
C MET A 36 15.89 10.57 13.76
N ALA A 37 15.30 11.64 13.22
CA ALA A 37 15.89 12.97 13.20
C ALA A 37 15.70 13.73 14.53
N ASP A 38 15.04 13.11 15.53
CA ASP A 38 14.75 13.68 16.84
C ASP A 38 13.92 14.99 16.76
N ILE A 39 13.17 15.16 15.66
CA ILE A 39 12.32 16.33 15.39
C ILE A 39 10.96 16.17 16.06
N LEU A 40 10.46 14.93 16.11
CA LEU A 40 9.11 14.59 16.53
C LEU A 40 9.13 13.23 17.19
N GLU A 41 8.95 13.20 18.51
CA GLU A 41 8.86 11.96 19.29
C GLU A 41 7.50 11.31 19.03
N VAL A 42 7.45 10.39 18.07
CA VAL A 42 6.22 9.69 17.69
C VAL A 42 6.35 8.27 18.17
N LYS A 43 5.44 7.84 19.05
CA LYS A 43 5.41 6.45 19.55
C LYS A 43 5.53 5.49 18.36
N THR A 44 6.63 4.73 18.32
CA THR A 44 6.99 3.83 17.21
C THR A 44 5.84 2.89 16.82
N TYR A 45 5.00 2.51 17.79
CA TYR A 45 3.79 1.71 17.59
C TYR A 45 2.78 2.34 16.61
N ILE A 46 2.64 3.66 16.60
CA ILE A 46 1.76 4.39 15.69
C ILE A 46 2.29 4.31 14.25
N GLN A 47 3.60 4.52 14.09
CA GLN A 47 4.27 4.42 12.78
C GLN A 47 4.16 3.01 12.21
N LEU A 48 4.42 2.00 13.04
CA LEU A 48 4.32 0.60 12.66
C LEU A 48 2.89 0.23 12.26
N ALA A 49 1.88 0.75 12.98
CA ALA A 49 0.47 0.51 12.64
C ALA A 49 0.11 1.02 11.25
N PHE A 50 0.56 2.22 10.87
CA PHE A 50 0.32 2.76 9.52
C PHE A 50 0.94 1.89 8.42
N ILE A 51 2.17 1.40 8.65
CA ILE A 51 2.86 0.52 7.70
C ILE A 51 2.11 -0.82 7.59
N VAL A 52 1.74 -1.44 8.72
CA VAL A 52 1.04 -2.73 8.73
C VAL A 52 -0.32 -2.63 8.03
N VAL A 53 -1.09 -1.56 8.28
CA VAL A 53 -2.39 -1.35 7.62
C VAL A 53 -2.22 -1.17 6.11
N GLY A 54 -1.22 -0.40 5.67
CA GLY A 54 -0.90 -0.26 4.25
C GLY A 54 -0.56 -1.61 3.61
N GLN A 55 0.32 -2.39 4.22
CA GLN A 55 0.68 -3.72 3.71
C GLN A 55 -0.51 -4.68 3.67
N PHE A 56 -1.40 -4.63 4.66
CA PHE A 56 -2.60 -5.48 4.70
C PHE A 56 -3.56 -5.16 3.54
N ILE A 57 -3.80 -3.88 3.27
CA ILE A 57 -4.60 -3.43 2.12
C ILE A 57 -3.96 -3.88 0.81
N ASN A 58 -2.65 -3.75 0.68
CA ASN A 58 -1.90 -4.15 -0.52
C ASN A 58 -2.04 -5.67 -0.79
N ILE A 59 -1.79 -6.50 0.24
CA ILE A 59 -1.93 -7.96 0.15
C ILE A 59 -3.37 -8.35 -0.19
N PHE A 60 -4.36 -7.72 0.45
CA PHE A 60 -5.77 -7.98 0.17
C PHE A 60 -6.14 -7.64 -1.28
N CYS A 61 -5.65 -6.52 -1.82
CA CYS A 61 -5.81 -6.14 -3.22
C CYS A 61 -5.19 -7.16 -4.18
N ILE A 62 -4.00 -7.69 -3.85
CA ILE A 62 -3.32 -8.72 -4.65
C ILE A 62 -4.14 -10.03 -4.64
N ILE A 63 -4.57 -10.49 -3.47
CA ILE A 63 -5.36 -11.72 -3.33
C ILE A 63 -6.69 -11.60 -4.09
N LYS A 64 -7.41 -10.48 -3.91
CA LYS A 64 -8.70 -10.23 -4.57
C LYS A 64 -8.60 -10.17 -6.09
N ASN A 65 -7.49 -9.66 -6.63
CA ASN A 65 -7.27 -9.55 -8.07
C ASN A 65 -6.45 -10.72 -8.66
N LYS A 66 -6.00 -11.67 -7.83
CA LYS A 66 -5.20 -12.83 -8.26
C LYS A 66 -5.86 -13.61 -9.39
N ASP A 67 -7.17 -13.80 -9.33
CA ASP A 67 -7.94 -14.54 -10.34
C ASP A 67 -8.06 -13.80 -11.68
N LYS A 68 -8.02 -12.46 -11.67
CA LYS A 68 -7.96 -11.66 -12.90
C LYS A 68 -6.60 -11.75 -13.59
N PHE A 69 -5.53 -11.97 -12.82
CA PHE A 69 -4.19 -12.19 -13.36
C PHE A 69 -3.98 -13.64 -13.85
N HIS A 70 -4.67 -14.62 -13.25
CA HIS A 70 -4.51 -16.06 -13.54
C HIS A 70 -5.44 -16.64 -14.61
N ARG A 71 -6.50 -15.95 -15.05
CA ARG A 71 -7.24 -16.35 -16.27
C ARG A 71 -6.45 -15.97 -17.53
N LYS A 72 -5.46 -16.79 -17.89
CA LYS A 72 -4.93 -16.97 -19.23
C LYS A 72 -4.79 -18.45 -19.53
#